data_AF-A0A971LVZ2-F1
#
_entry.id   AF-A0A971LVZ2-F1
#
_cell.length_a   1.000
_cell.length_b   1.000
_cell.length_c   1.000
_cell.angle_alpha   90.00
_cell.angle_beta   90.00
_cell.angle_gamma   90.00
#
_symmetry.space_group_name_H-M   'P 1'
#
loop_
_entity.id
_entity.type
_entity.pdbx_description
1 polymer ?
#
loop_
_entity_poly.entity_id
_entity_poly.type
_entity_poly.pdbx_seq_one_letter_code
_entity_poly.pdbx_strand_id
1 'polypeptide(L)'
;MSKINWPLIIGTMIVILLLFTIIYEDSLIRSDPYSLDKGVEYIIGEKVLKLEHPVRPNSVDKLGTDPLGRNVLSIMIKGTKITLGIAFFATILRHLIRIFISFVVKERERKSNRIIIKIISIILNVFIGYIILSRPYFRNLELINAFIAFTLVLGILGWERIEGIDGKFNIKDDYEHLIISFFREMTISLLILAVFGFLGLTIGVNKYSTINTDWGIIPYYTPEWGGMLAIAKQAIERKAYWLVVGPLLFFTLGIMGFLLVVRGLKNNIRYYGTIVSSGMRKIGNFLSPKQYIKDIKRFSWNRSRVVAKSLLIIILILWIAPPITSGERYHGIKEDRVLQDIDRIYEIQKQHGTKSEIAKEKIAEYIEEELSKIHRMFPVFDEKYIQHITQNSKGDTAGELVEGKNIAGYIWGRSSNNPLILVTNYGGDLQENGVSTAILLELARSLGEKNYQSMASRTIVFLFVDGSLEDGLGVYNAIGSKNIDINCFYIYLNYLGLKGSSKLYMDTSSVNSGYKRHYRNIKNIKKVAKEVKMSIRQDYFDDMFVDVETFMENRVSGLAISGIGKKEYHQYMELRGEEKNHITGIDPEKVVEQGKFIMAIAENYAWTDKYWLGDSY
;
A
#
# COMPACT_ATOMS: atom_id res chain seq x y z
N MET A 1 3.25 23.00 46.43
CA MET A 1 2.35 22.10 45.67
C MET A 1 2.86 21.97 44.25
N SER A 2 3.21 20.77 43.78
CA SER A 2 3.65 20.58 42.39
C SER A 2 2.47 20.84 41.44
N LYS A 3 2.48 21.97 40.73
CA LYS A 3 1.46 22.24 39.71
C LYS A 3 1.58 21.15 38.64
N ILE A 4 0.47 20.47 38.37
CA ILE A 4 0.38 19.47 37.30
C ILE A 4 0.68 20.17 35.97
N ASN A 5 1.63 19.62 35.21
CA ASN A 5 2.04 20.17 33.92
C ASN A 5 1.10 19.68 32.81
N TRP A 6 -0.13 20.19 32.79
CA TRP A 6 -1.15 19.84 31.81
C TRP A 6 -0.69 19.92 30.35
N PRO A 7 0.03 20.98 29.92
CA PRO A 7 0.54 21.05 28.55
C PRO A 7 1.42 19.84 28.19
N LEU A 8 2.32 19.43 29.08
CA LEU A 8 3.19 18.28 28.81
C LEU A 8 2.38 16.99 28.71
N ILE A 9 1.44 16.76 29.63
CA ILE A 9 0.64 15.54 29.66
C ILE A 9 -0.20 15.41 28.38
N ILE A 10 -0.95 16.47 28.03
CA ILE A 10 -1.82 16.48 26.84
C ILE A 10 -0.98 16.36 25.57
N GLY A 11 0.11 17.14 25.46
CA GLY A 11 1.01 17.08 24.30
C GLY A 11 1.62 15.69 24.11
N THR A 12 2.13 15.08 25.19
CA THR A 12 2.68 13.72 25.14
C THR A 12 1.61 12.69 24.78
N MET A 13 0.38 12.82 25.26
CA MET A 13 -0.72 11.93 24.89
C MET A 13 -1.03 12.00 23.38
N ILE A 14 -1.06 13.21 22.80
CA ILE A 14 -1.27 13.41 21.36
C ILE A 14 -0.11 12.80 20.56
N VAL A 15 1.15 13.03 20.95
CA VAL A 15 2.32 12.45 20.27
C VAL A 15 2.30 10.92 20.36
N ILE A 16 1.92 10.35 21.50
CA ILE A 16 1.75 8.89 21.66
C ILE A 16 0.64 8.38 20.75
N LEU A 17 -0.49 9.09 20.64
CA LEU A 17 -1.57 8.73 19.72
C LEU A 17 -1.09 8.70 18.26
N LEU A 18 -0.29 9.69 17.84
CA LEU A 18 0.29 9.73 16.49
C LEU A 18 1.30 8.58 16.26
N LEU A 19 2.15 8.28 17.25
CA LEU A 19 3.04 7.12 17.18
C LEU A 19 2.26 5.81 17.12
N PHE A 20 1.19 5.70 17.89
CA PHE A 20 0.27 4.56 17.85
C PHE A 20 -0.35 4.41 16.45
N THR A 21 -0.76 5.50 15.80
CA THR A 21 -1.28 5.44 14.43
C THR A 21 -0.25 4.97 13.41
N ILE A 22 1.04 5.32 13.56
CA ILE A 22 2.13 4.84 12.69
C ILE A 22 2.37 3.34 12.91
N ILE A 23 2.41 2.90 14.16
CA ILE A 23 2.76 1.52 14.52
C ILE A 23 1.63 0.55 14.15
N TYR A 24 0.37 0.95 14.40
CA TYR A 24 -0.82 0.12 14.19
C TYR A 24 -1.59 0.49 12.92
N GLU A 25 -0.93 1.18 11.98
CA GLU A 25 -1.48 1.61 10.69
C GLU A 25 -2.30 0.50 10.00
N ASP A 26 -1.69 -0.68 9.81
CA ASP A 26 -2.30 -1.85 9.15
C ASP A 26 -3.55 -2.40 9.88
N SER A 27 -3.76 -2.05 11.15
CA SER A 27 -4.92 -2.48 11.95
C SER A 27 -5.99 -1.40 12.07
N LEU A 28 -5.63 -0.14 11.85
CA LEU A 28 -6.53 1.01 11.94
C LEU A 28 -7.18 1.34 10.60
N ILE A 29 -6.48 1.10 9.49
CA ILE A 29 -7.03 1.28 8.14
C ILE A 29 -8.19 0.30 7.92
N ARG A 30 -9.31 0.84 7.42
CA ARG A 30 -10.53 0.06 7.15
C ARG A 30 -10.67 -0.33 5.69
N SER A 31 -10.13 0.49 4.80
CA SER A 31 -10.24 0.36 3.35
C SER A 31 -8.90 0.72 2.72
N ASP A 32 -8.57 0.11 1.58
CA ASP A 32 -7.26 0.35 0.96
C ASP A 32 -7.12 1.81 0.53
N PRO A 33 -6.02 2.52 0.86
CA PRO A 33 -5.86 3.92 0.47
C PRO A 33 -5.48 4.10 -1.00
N TYR A 34 -5.38 3.02 -1.79
CA TYR A 34 -5.15 3.04 -3.24
C TYR A 34 -6.35 2.50 -4.03
N SER A 35 -7.43 2.06 -3.36
CA SER A 35 -8.64 1.57 -4.04
C SER A 35 -9.41 2.71 -4.70
N LEU A 36 -9.78 2.55 -5.95
CA LEU A 36 -10.63 3.46 -6.69
C LEU A 36 -12.08 3.00 -6.59
N ASP A 37 -13.00 3.97 -6.59
CA ASP A 37 -14.43 3.72 -6.75
C ASP A 37 -14.96 4.73 -7.77
N LYS A 38 -15.48 4.22 -8.89
CA LYS A 38 -16.03 5.03 -9.99
C LYS A 38 -17.44 5.56 -9.66
N GLY A 39 -18.03 5.18 -8.52
CA GLY A 39 -19.38 5.53 -8.14
C GLY A 39 -20.42 4.67 -8.87
N VAL A 40 -21.69 5.10 -8.84
CA VAL A 40 -22.79 4.31 -9.39
C VAL A 40 -23.76 5.18 -10.16
N GLU A 41 -24.18 4.72 -11.33
CA GLU A 41 -25.29 5.31 -12.07
C GLU A 41 -26.48 4.34 -12.10
N TYR A 42 -27.63 4.74 -11.54
CA TYR A 42 -28.88 3.99 -11.62
C TYR A 42 -29.85 4.70 -12.55
N ILE A 43 -30.34 4.01 -13.59
CA ILE A 43 -31.42 4.51 -14.43
C ILE A 43 -32.74 3.96 -13.87
N ILE A 44 -33.56 4.83 -13.28
CA ILE A 44 -34.90 4.49 -12.78
C ILE A 44 -35.93 5.29 -13.58
N GLY A 45 -36.55 4.64 -14.58
CA GLY A 45 -37.44 5.31 -15.53
C GLY A 45 -36.67 6.31 -16.40
N GLU A 46 -37.11 7.57 -16.45
CA GLU A 46 -36.40 8.66 -17.15
C GLU A 46 -35.34 9.37 -16.29
N LYS A 47 -35.17 8.97 -15.02
CA LYS A 47 -34.23 9.63 -14.09
C LYS A 47 -32.96 8.81 -13.91
N VAL A 48 -31.84 9.48 -14.16
CA VAL A 48 -30.50 8.99 -13.85
C VAL A 48 -30.12 9.44 -12.44
N LEU A 49 -29.92 8.49 -11.54
CA LEU A 49 -29.48 8.72 -10.16
C LEU A 49 -28.03 8.28 -10.05
N LYS A 50 -27.12 9.26 -10.15
CA LYS A 50 -25.67 9.04 -10.13
C LYS A 50 -25.12 9.36 -8.74
N LEU A 51 -24.63 8.34 -8.04
CA LEU A 51 -23.78 8.51 -6.87
C LEU A 51 -22.37 8.83 -7.36
N GLU A 52 -22.01 10.10 -7.28
CA GLU A 52 -20.68 10.59 -7.66
C GLU A 52 -19.81 10.84 -6.42
N HIS A 53 -18.52 10.56 -6.59
CA HIS A 53 -17.51 10.94 -5.61
C HIS A 53 -17.11 12.42 -5.79
N PRO A 54 -16.71 13.11 -4.71
CA PRO A 54 -16.57 12.65 -3.33
C PRO A 54 -17.90 12.60 -2.56
N VAL A 55 -18.05 11.60 -1.71
CA VAL A 55 -19.21 11.47 -0.80
C VAL A 55 -18.88 12.09 0.55
N ARG A 56 -19.83 12.85 1.10
CA ARG A 56 -19.72 13.46 2.44
C ARG A 56 -19.56 12.41 3.54
N PRO A 57 -19.03 12.77 4.73
CA PRO A 57 -18.95 11.88 5.87
C PRO A 57 -20.27 11.16 6.15
N ASN A 58 -20.19 9.83 6.28
CA ASN A 58 -21.32 8.95 6.51
C ASN A 58 -20.94 7.84 7.52
N SER A 59 -21.86 6.92 7.83
CA SER A 59 -21.64 5.84 8.81
C SER A 59 -20.56 4.83 8.40
N VAL A 60 -20.32 4.68 7.10
CA VAL A 60 -19.29 3.83 6.51
C VAL A 60 -17.99 4.63 6.41
N ASP A 61 -18.02 5.74 5.67
CA ASP A 61 -16.91 6.67 5.46
C ASP A 61 -16.93 7.82 6.46
N LYS A 62 -16.35 7.60 7.63
CA LYS A 62 -16.36 8.56 8.75
C LYS A 62 -15.84 9.97 8.42
N LEU A 63 -14.91 10.09 7.47
CA LEU A 63 -14.38 11.37 6.96
C LEU A 63 -14.74 11.61 5.48
N GLY A 64 -15.70 10.86 4.94
CA GLY A 64 -16.08 10.89 3.53
C GLY A 64 -15.07 10.20 2.61
N THR A 65 -15.33 10.31 1.31
CA THR A 65 -14.43 9.86 0.26
C THR A 65 -13.80 11.05 -0.46
N ASP A 66 -12.70 10.82 -1.18
CA ASP A 66 -12.11 11.77 -2.12
C ASP A 66 -12.73 11.65 -3.53
N PRO A 67 -12.34 12.49 -4.51
CA PRO A 67 -12.89 12.44 -5.86
C PRO A 67 -12.62 11.14 -6.63
N LEU A 68 -11.65 10.33 -6.18
CA LEU A 68 -11.34 9.00 -6.72
C LEU A 68 -12.09 7.88 -5.98
N GLY A 69 -12.96 8.23 -5.04
CA GLY A 69 -13.71 7.28 -4.22
C GLY A 69 -12.92 6.64 -3.08
N ARG A 70 -11.70 7.11 -2.81
CA ARG A 70 -10.87 6.62 -1.71
C ARG A 70 -11.38 7.12 -0.37
N ASN A 71 -11.33 6.26 0.65
CA ASN A 71 -11.69 6.62 2.02
C ASN A 71 -10.68 7.60 2.64
N VAL A 72 -11.11 8.84 2.94
CA VAL A 72 -10.23 9.93 3.41
C VAL A 72 -9.53 9.57 4.73
N LEU A 73 -10.22 8.91 5.66
CA LEU A 73 -9.63 8.51 6.93
C LEU A 73 -8.48 7.50 6.74
N SER A 74 -8.64 6.56 5.80
CA SER A 74 -7.61 5.57 5.47
C SER A 74 -6.39 6.23 4.85
N ILE A 75 -6.59 7.22 3.97
CA ILE A 75 -5.51 8.05 3.42
C ILE A 75 -4.78 8.79 4.55
N MET A 76 -5.49 9.39 5.51
CA MET A 76 -4.88 10.13 6.61
C MET A 76 -4.09 9.27 7.58
N ILE A 77 -4.60 8.08 7.93
CA ILE A 77 -3.89 7.12 8.78
C ILE A 77 -2.60 6.68 8.07
N LYS A 78 -2.70 6.25 6.81
CA LYS A 78 -1.53 5.85 5.99
C LYS A 78 -0.53 6.99 5.83
N GLY A 79 -1.02 8.20 5.58
CA GLY A 79 -0.20 9.39 5.37
C GLY A 79 0.52 9.90 6.61
N THR A 80 0.08 9.49 7.81
CA THR A 80 0.72 9.89 9.07
C THR A 80 2.21 9.52 9.08
N LYS A 81 2.55 8.33 8.59
CA LYS A 81 3.93 7.85 8.52
C LYS A 81 4.81 8.67 7.59
N ILE A 82 4.29 9.06 6.42
CA ILE A 82 5.02 9.84 5.43
C ILE A 82 5.23 11.28 5.93
N THR A 83 4.15 11.96 6.33
CA THR A 83 4.21 13.37 6.74
C THR A 83 5.02 13.56 8.03
N LEU A 84 4.78 12.75 9.07
CA LEU A 84 5.59 12.82 10.30
C LEU A 84 7.03 12.34 10.07
N GLY A 85 7.23 11.36 9.18
CA GLY A 85 8.55 10.87 8.80
C GLY A 85 9.42 11.97 8.22
N ILE A 86 8.93 12.70 7.21
CA ILE A 86 9.65 13.82 6.61
C ILE A 86 9.97 14.89 7.66
N ALA A 87 8.99 15.29 8.46
CA ALA A 87 9.21 16.28 9.53
C ALA A 87 10.30 15.81 10.52
N PHE A 88 10.28 14.53 10.91
CA PHE A 88 11.24 13.91 11.82
C PHE A 88 12.66 13.91 11.26
N PHE A 89 12.87 13.34 10.07
CA PHE A 89 14.21 13.26 9.48
C PHE A 89 14.74 14.63 9.07
N ALA A 90 13.90 15.53 8.55
CA ALA A 90 14.32 16.90 8.26
C ALA A 90 14.78 17.61 9.54
N THR A 91 14.06 17.41 10.65
CA THR A 91 14.45 17.99 11.93
C THR A 91 15.77 17.41 12.45
N ILE A 92 15.99 16.10 12.35
CA ILE A 92 17.28 15.48 12.71
C ILE A 92 18.41 16.10 11.88
N LEU A 93 18.28 16.12 10.56
CA LEU A 93 19.29 16.65 9.66
C LEU A 93 19.63 18.11 10.00
N ARG A 94 18.60 18.92 10.27
CA ARG A 94 18.75 20.32 10.68
C ARG A 94 19.55 20.47 11.98
N HIS A 95 19.32 19.61 12.97
CA HIS A 95 20.09 19.61 14.23
C HIS A 95 21.53 19.17 14.01
N LEU A 96 21.77 18.16 13.16
CA LEU A 96 23.12 17.74 12.80
C LEU A 96 23.91 18.88 12.15
N ILE A 97 23.30 19.61 11.22
CA ILE A 97 23.93 20.78 10.58
C ILE A 97 24.25 21.86 11.63
N ARG A 98 23.31 22.20 12.52
CA ARG A 98 23.55 23.21 13.56
C ARG A 98 24.66 22.79 14.52
N ILE A 99 24.67 21.54 14.98
CA ILE A 99 25.73 21.00 15.85
C ILE A 99 27.08 21.10 15.13
N PHE A 100 27.15 20.72 13.86
CA PHE A 100 28.38 20.82 13.07
C PHE A 100 28.88 22.27 12.98
N ILE A 101 28.01 23.22 12.66
CA ILE A 101 28.36 24.64 12.54
C ILE A 101 28.82 25.24 13.86
N SER A 102 28.27 24.80 14.99
CA SER A 102 28.67 25.27 16.33
C SER A 102 30.13 24.97 16.68
N PHE A 103 30.73 23.93 16.08
CA PHE A 103 32.16 23.64 16.27
C PHE A 103 33.07 24.57 15.46
N VAL A 104 32.57 25.12 14.34
CA VAL A 104 33.35 25.94 13.41
C VAL A 104 33.21 27.43 13.73
N VAL A 105 31.99 27.87 14.06
CA VAL A 105 31.67 29.28 14.24
C VAL A 105 31.50 29.58 15.74
N LYS A 106 32.38 30.42 16.28
CA LYS A 106 32.25 30.94 17.65
C LYS A 106 31.25 32.09 17.63
N GLU A 107 30.03 31.85 18.08
CA GLU A 107 28.95 32.84 17.96
C GLU A 107 29.18 34.04 18.90
N ARG A 108 29.04 35.24 18.34
CA ARG A 108 29.22 36.53 19.02
C ARG A 108 27.84 37.05 19.42
N GLU A 109 27.63 37.36 20.70
CA GLU A 109 26.35 37.83 21.23
C GLU A 109 25.79 39.00 20.42
N ARG A 110 24.71 38.78 19.66
CA ARG A 110 23.88 39.88 19.14
C ARG A 110 22.44 39.71 19.64
N LYS A 111 22.06 40.57 20.58
CA LYS A 111 20.71 40.77 21.11
C LYS A 111 19.79 41.46 20.08
N SER A 112 19.71 40.94 18.86
CA SER A 112 18.74 41.44 17.86
C SER A 112 17.39 40.74 18.01
N ASN A 113 16.33 41.40 17.54
CA ASN A 113 14.93 41.04 17.73
C ASN A 113 14.60 39.66 17.08
N ARG A 114 14.70 38.58 17.86
CA ARG A 114 14.75 37.19 17.36
C ARG A 114 13.46 36.70 16.67
N ILE A 115 12.32 37.35 16.86
CA ILE A 115 11.03 36.87 16.33
C ILE A 115 10.89 37.16 14.84
N ILE A 116 11.19 38.40 14.42
CA ILE A 116 11.06 38.82 13.01
C ILE A 116 11.98 37.97 12.13
N ILE A 117 13.23 37.76 12.55
CA ILE A 117 14.21 36.94 11.83
C ILE A 117 13.71 35.49 11.66
N LYS A 118 13.07 34.92 12.68
CA LYS A 118 12.49 33.57 12.61
C LYS A 118 11.32 33.49 11.64
N ILE A 119 10.43 34.49 11.64
CA ILE A 119 9.30 34.54 10.71
C ILE A 119 9.83 34.65 9.27
N ILE A 120 10.76 35.56 9.02
CA ILE A 120 11.42 35.71 7.71
C ILE A 120 12.06 34.39 7.29
N SER A 121 12.78 33.72 8.18
CA SER A 121 13.38 32.41 7.91
C SER A 121 12.34 31.34 7.54
N ILE A 122 11.19 31.29 8.21
CA ILE A 122 10.10 30.35 7.85
C ILE A 122 9.55 30.68 6.47
N ILE A 123 9.30 31.97 6.18
CA ILE A 123 8.82 32.42 4.86
C ILE A 123 9.83 32.05 3.77
N LEU A 124 11.12 32.30 3.99
CA LEU A 124 12.18 31.94 3.05
C LEU A 124 12.29 30.42 2.87
N ASN A 125 12.11 29.63 3.93
CA ASN A 125 12.10 28.17 3.85
C ASN A 125 10.95 27.67 2.97
N VAL A 126 9.75 28.23 3.16
CA VAL A 126 8.60 27.94 2.30
C VAL A 126 8.91 28.36 0.85
N PHE A 127 9.37 29.59 0.64
CA PHE A 127 9.59 30.13 -0.70
C PHE A 127 10.66 29.35 -1.48
N ILE A 128 11.85 29.17 -0.90
CA ILE A 128 12.97 28.45 -1.52
C ILE A 128 12.62 26.97 -1.67
N GLY A 129 12.07 26.35 -0.63
CA GLY A 129 11.68 24.94 -0.67
C GLY A 129 10.61 24.68 -1.73
N TYR A 130 9.64 25.58 -1.89
CA TYR A 130 8.65 25.49 -2.96
C TYR A 130 9.30 25.57 -4.35
N ILE A 131 10.17 26.55 -4.61
CA ILE A 131 10.86 26.71 -5.91
C ILE A 131 11.68 25.46 -6.28
N ILE A 132 12.31 24.82 -5.31
CA ILE A 132 13.10 23.61 -5.53
C ILE A 132 12.16 22.43 -5.81
N LEU A 133 11.23 22.16 -4.89
CA LEU A 133 10.37 20.96 -4.94
C LEU A 133 9.27 21.03 -6.01
N SER A 134 8.94 22.22 -6.52
CA SER A 134 7.98 22.37 -7.61
C SER A 134 8.54 22.00 -8.99
N ARG A 135 9.86 21.77 -9.12
CA ARG A 135 10.47 21.42 -10.42
C ARG A 135 9.97 20.06 -10.90
N PRO A 136 9.79 19.87 -12.23
CA PRO A 136 9.30 18.60 -12.79
C PRO A 136 10.10 17.37 -12.34
N TYR A 137 11.42 17.51 -12.19
CA TYR A 137 12.29 16.46 -11.68
C TYR A 137 11.82 15.90 -10.34
N PHE A 138 11.54 16.75 -9.34
CA PHE A 138 11.12 16.31 -8.01
C PHE A 138 9.71 15.74 -7.98
N ARG A 139 8.81 16.27 -8.82
CA ARG A 139 7.42 15.78 -8.95
C ARG A 139 7.33 14.37 -9.55
N ASN A 140 8.33 13.96 -10.32
CA ASN A 140 8.37 12.65 -10.96
C ASN A 140 9.19 11.61 -10.17
N LEU A 141 9.65 11.94 -8.95
CA LEU A 141 10.38 11.00 -8.12
C LEU A 141 9.45 9.94 -7.51
N GLU A 142 9.91 8.69 -7.50
CA GLU A 142 9.29 7.62 -6.71
C GLU A 142 9.24 7.98 -5.21
N LEU A 143 8.32 7.38 -4.46
CA LEU A 143 8.03 7.73 -3.06
C LEU A 143 9.28 7.84 -2.18
N ILE A 144 10.19 6.86 -2.25
CA ILE A 144 11.41 6.83 -1.42
C ILE A 144 12.33 8.01 -1.77
N ASN A 145 12.51 8.29 -3.06
CA ASN A 145 13.38 9.36 -3.52
C ASN A 145 12.76 10.74 -3.23
N ALA A 146 11.43 10.88 -3.41
CA ALA A 146 10.70 12.08 -3.04
C ALA A 146 10.79 12.34 -1.53
N PHE A 147 10.62 11.31 -0.70
CA PHE A 147 10.77 11.40 0.75
C PHE A 147 12.16 11.93 1.16
N ILE A 148 13.21 11.41 0.53
CA ILE A 148 14.59 11.87 0.76
C ILE A 148 14.76 13.32 0.30
N ALA A 149 14.26 13.68 -0.89
CA ALA A 149 14.36 15.04 -1.41
C ALA A 149 13.68 16.06 -0.49
N PHE A 150 12.44 15.81 -0.07
CA PHE A 150 11.73 16.67 0.89
C PHE A 150 12.48 16.77 2.22
N THR A 151 13.02 15.64 2.72
CA THR A 151 13.82 15.59 3.95
C THR A 151 15.08 16.45 3.83
N LEU A 152 15.81 16.37 2.71
CA LEU A 152 17.02 17.13 2.46
C LEU A 152 16.72 18.62 2.33
N VAL A 153 15.75 19.00 1.50
CA VAL A 153 15.37 20.40 1.29
C VAL A 153 14.92 21.03 2.61
N LEU A 154 14.00 20.39 3.33
CA LEU A 154 13.53 20.91 4.62
C LEU A 154 14.60 20.82 5.72
N GLY A 155 15.50 19.86 5.69
CA GLY A 155 16.54 19.73 6.71
C GLY A 155 17.66 20.76 6.55
N ILE A 156 18.07 21.02 5.31
CA ILE A 156 19.05 22.05 4.95
C ILE A 156 18.46 23.45 5.14
N LEU A 157 17.17 23.64 4.90
CA LEU A 157 16.53 24.92 5.13
C LEU A 157 16.07 25.03 6.59
N GLY A 158 16.58 26.02 7.33
CA GLY A 158 16.09 26.33 8.68
C GLY A 158 17.00 25.99 9.84
N TRP A 159 18.21 25.45 9.60
CA TRP A 159 19.19 25.16 10.67
C TRP A 159 19.58 26.41 11.46
N GLU A 160 19.46 27.59 10.85
CA GLU A 160 19.73 28.87 11.47
C GLU A 160 18.76 29.23 12.59
N ARG A 161 17.57 28.60 12.65
CA ARG A 161 16.57 28.88 13.70
C ARG A 161 16.84 28.14 15.02
N ILE A 162 17.70 27.12 15.00
CA ILE A 162 17.96 26.29 16.19
C ILE A 162 18.74 27.12 17.21
N GLU A 163 18.18 27.22 18.42
CA GLU A 163 18.72 28.03 19.52
C GLU A 163 19.24 27.14 20.65
N GLY A 164 20.10 27.72 21.50
CA GLY A 164 20.62 27.03 22.68
C GLY A 164 21.84 26.17 22.38
N ILE A 165 22.50 26.43 21.25
CA ILE A 165 23.84 25.92 20.94
C ILE A 165 24.67 27.18 20.63
N ASP A 166 25.17 27.80 21.69
CA ASP A 166 25.94 29.05 21.63
C ASP A 166 27.40 28.71 21.94
N GLY A 167 28.27 28.75 20.92
CA GLY A 167 29.67 28.34 21.04
C GLY A 167 29.88 26.81 20.87
N LYS A 168 30.95 26.27 21.47
CA LYS A 168 31.33 24.87 21.27
C LYS A 168 30.33 23.95 21.99
N PHE A 169 29.53 23.23 21.21
CA PHE A 169 28.50 22.31 21.72
C PHE A 169 29.02 21.36 22.80
N ASN A 170 28.31 21.30 23.93
CA ASN A 170 28.53 20.32 24.99
C ASN A 170 27.24 19.57 25.28
N ILE A 171 27.21 18.26 24.97
CA ILE A 171 26.02 17.44 25.13
C ILE A 171 25.49 17.38 26.57
N LYS A 172 26.32 17.57 27.59
CA LYS A 172 25.88 17.57 29.00
C LYS A 172 25.10 18.83 29.37
N ASP A 173 25.45 19.96 28.76
CA ASP A 173 24.92 21.27 29.12
C ASP A 173 23.74 21.64 28.20
N ASP A 174 23.80 21.20 26.94
CA ASP A 174 22.87 21.65 25.88
C ASP A 174 21.71 20.67 25.59
N TYR A 175 21.69 19.46 26.16
CA TYR A 175 20.70 18.43 25.79
C TYR A 175 19.25 18.87 26.01
N GLU A 176 18.99 19.67 27.05
CA GLU A 176 17.65 20.19 27.33
C GLU A 176 17.17 21.13 26.23
N HIS A 177 18.05 22.01 25.78
CA HIS A 177 17.80 22.93 24.68
C HIS A 177 17.60 22.18 23.37
N LEU A 178 18.43 21.16 23.09
CA LEU A 178 18.29 20.30 21.91
C LEU A 178 16.93 19.58 21.86
N ILE A 179 16.47 19.01 22.98
CA ILE A 179 15.17 18.31 23.01
C ILE A 179 14.03 19.31 22.77
N ILE A 180 14.09 20.48 23.40
CA ILE A 180 13.06 21.51 23.22
C ILE A 180 13.07 22.06 21.79
N SER A 181 14.24 22.32 21.22
CA SER A 181 14.37 22.76 19.82
C SER A 181 13.91 21.69 18.85
N PHE A 182 14.16 20.42 19.14
CA PHE A 182 13.69 19.31 18.31
C PHE A 182 12.16 19.32 18.15
N PHE A 183 11.41 19.33 19.25
CA PHE A 183 9.94 19.36 19.17
C PHE A 183 9.41 20.68 18.56
N ARG A 184 10.12 21.80 18.77
CA ARG A 184 9.76 23.07 18.13
C ARG A 184 9.96 23.01 16.61
N GLU A 185 11.08 22.46 16.14
CA GLU A 185 11.37 22.34 14.72
C GLU A 185 10.49 21.27 14.04
N MET A 186 10.06 20.23 14.76
CA MET A 186 8.98 19.33 14.31
C MET A 186 7.69 20.10 14.02
N THR A 187 7.30 21.00 14.94
CA THR A 187 6.11 21.85 14.80
C THR A 187 6.20 22.72 13.54
N ILE A 188 7.36 23.37 13.33
CA ILE A 188 7.59 24.25 12.18
C ILE A 188 7.62 23.44 10.87
N SER A 189 8.27 22.26 10.86
CA SER A 189 8.35 21.42 9.67
C SER A 189 6.97 20.94 9.23
N LEU A 190 6.08 20.58 10.17
CA LEU A 190 4.69 20.24 9.85
C LEU A 190 3.88 21.43 9.33
N LEU A 191 4.10 22.63 9.88
CA LEU A 191 3.47 23.84 9.37
C LEU A 191 3.89 24.11 7.91
N ILE A 192 5.18 23.97 7.60
CA ILE A 192 5.70 24.15 6.23
C ILE A 192 5.13 23.11 5.29
N LEU A 193 5.05 21.83 5.69
CA LEU A 193 4.43 20.78 4.89
C LEU A 193 2.95 21.05 4.63
N ALA A 194 2.20 21.58 5.60
CA ALA A 194 0.81 21.99 5.39
C ALA A 194 0.71 23.11 4.34
N VAL A 195 1.59 24.12 4.41
CA VAL A 195 1.65 25.20 3.42
C VAL A 195 2.02 24.68 2.04
N PHE A 196 2.99 23.75 1.94
CA PHE A 196 3.33 23.08 0.68
C PHE A 196 2.14 22.33 0.07
N GLY A 197 1.35 21.66 0.91
CA GLY A 197 0.10 21.05 0.48
C GLY A 197 -0.86 22.06 -0.15
N PHE A 198 -1.11 23.19 0.50
CA PHE A 198 -1.94 24.28 -0.07
C PHE A 198 -1.37 24.89 -1.36
N LEU A 199 -0.05 24.87 -1.54
CA LEU A 199 0.63 25.31 -2.75
C LEU A 199 0.64 24.23 -3.86
N GLY A 200 -0.02 23.10 -3.65
CA GLY A 200 -0.14 22.03 -4.64
C GLY A 200 1.11 21.15 -4.78
N LEU A 201 2.01 21.14 -3.78
CA LEU A 201 3.10 20.19 -3.73
C LEU A 201 2.64 18.87 -3.14
N THR A 202 2.90 17.79 -3.86
CA THR A 202 2.59 16.42 -3.46
C THR A 202 3.87 15.59 -3.38
N ILE A 203 3.86 14.56 -2.55
CA ILE A 203 5.02 13.68 -2.36
C ILE A 203 4.90 12.43 -3.24
N GLY A 204 5.89 12.26 -4.10
CA GLY A 204 6.00 11.12 -5.02
C GLY A 204 5.29 11.36 -6.35
N VAL A 205 5.63 10.53 -7.32
CA VAL A 205 5.03 10.56 -8.66
C VAL A 205 3.51 10.34 -8.59
N ASN A 206 2.77 11.18 -9.29
CA ASN A 206 1.32 11.01 -9.41
C ASN A 206 1.00 9.94 -10.46
N LYS A 207 0.74 8.71 -10.00
CA LYS A 207 0.38 7.61 -10.89
C LYS A 207 -1.06 7.68 -11.39
N TYR A 208 -1.94 8.43 -10.72
CA TYR A 208 -3.33 8.66 -11.12
C TYR A 208 -3.50 9.87 -12.05
N SER A 209 -2.41 10.37 -12.66
CA SER A 209 -2.46 11.57 -13.50
C SER A 209 -3.27 11.40 -14.78
N THR A 210 -3.47 10.16 -15.22
CA THR A 210 -4.25 9.78 -16.41
C THR A 210 -5.75 9.66 -16.12
N ILE A 211 -6.14 9.51 -14.84
CA ILE A 211 -7.54 9.35 -14.48
C ILE A 211 -8.26 10.69 -14.68
N ASN A 212 -9.18 10.72 -15.63
CA ASN A 212 -10.03 11.87 -15.85
C ASN A 212 -11.18 11.87 -14.84
N THR A 213 -11.35 12.97 -14.12
CA THR A 213 -12.45 13.15 -13.18
C THR A 213 -13.10 14.50 -13.44
N ASP A 214 -14.35 14.68 -13.02
CA ASP A 214 -15.00 16.00 -13.09
C ASP A 214 -14.26 17.06 -12.27
N TRP A 215 -13.37 16.65 -11.37
CA TRP A 215 -12.52 17.51 -10.55
C TRP A 215 -11.19 17.88 -11.23
N GLY A 216 -10.96 17.39 -12.44
CA GLY A 216 -9.67 17.45 -13.13
C GLY A 216 -8.68 16.42 -12.59
N ILE A 217 -7.38 16.67 -12.76
CA ILE A 217 -6.34 15.76 -12.32
C ILE A 217 -6.23 15.81 -10.79
N ILE A 218 -6.38 14.66 -10.14
CA ILE A 218 -6.14 14.50 -8.71
C ILE A 218 -4.63 14.30 -8.48
N PRO A 219 -3.92 15.23 -7.84
CA PRO A 219 -2.45 15.30 -7.87
C PRO A 219 -1.75 14.37 -6.87
N TYR A 220 -2.49 13.57 -6.09
CA TYR A 220 -1.94 12.75 -5.01
C TYR A 220 -2.30 11.26 -5.14
N TYR A 221 -1.34 10.50 -5.64
CA TYR A 221 -1.34 9.04 -5.58
C TYR A 221 -0.91 8.54 -4.19
N THR A 222 0.21 9.05 -3.67
CA THR A 222 0.72 8.67 -2.35
C THR A 222 -0.20 9.19 -1.24
N PRO A 223 -0.60 8.33 -0.28
CA PRO A 223 -1.29 8.79 0.90
C PRO A 223 -0.36 9.62 1.79
N GLU A 224 -0.64 10.91 1.90
CA GLU A 224 0.08 11.89 2.72
C GLU A 224 -0.81 13.12 2.96
N TRP A 225 -0.60 13.84 4.06
CA TRP A 225 -1.54 14.89 4.49
C TRP A 225 -1.53 16.12 3.58
N GLY A 226 -0.35 16.55 3.09
CA GLY A 226 -0.20 17.73 2.25
C GLY A 226 -0.80 17.51 0.86
N GLY A 227 -0.66 16.31 0.32
CA GLY A 227 -1.17 15.90 -0.98
C GLY A 227 -2.68 16.05 -1.09
N MET A 228 -3.42 15.75 -0.02
CA MET A 228 -4.86 16.02 0.04
C MET A 228 -5.20 17.52 0.03
N LEU A 229 -4.35 18.36 0.64
CA LEU A 229 -4.54 19.82 0.64
C LEU A 229 -4.26 20.46 -0.73
N ALA A 230 -3.60 19.74 -1.66
CA ALA A 230 -3.34 20.23 -3.00
C ALA A 230 -4.62 20.54 -3.79
N ILE A 231 -5.73 19.86 -3.47
CA ILE A 231 -7.04 20.10 -4.09
C ILE A 231 -7.93 21.03 -3.26
N ALA A 232 -7.39 21.72 -2.25
CA ALA A 232 -8.20 22.51 -1.31
C ALA A 232 -9.05 23.59 -2.01
N LYS A 233 -8.52 24.26 -3.03
CA LYS A 233 -9.28 25.25 -3.83
C LYS A 233 -10.53 24.63 -4.45
N GLN A 234 -10.35 23.51 -5.17
CA GLN A 234 -11.43 22.77 -5.82
C GLN A 234 -12.46 22.26 -4.80
N ALA A 235 -11.98 21.77 -3.65
CA ALA A 235 -12.83 21.27 -2.57
C ALA A 235 -13.72 22.36 -1.96
N ILE A 236 -13.21 23.57 -1.80
CA ILE A 236 -13.98 24.71 -1.32
C ILE A 236 -15.04 25.12 -2.35
N GLU A 237 -14.65 25.26 -3.61
CA GLU A 237 -15.56 25.63 -4.72
C GLU A 237 -16.73 24.63 -4.85
N ARG A 238 -16.46 23.33 -4.67
CA ARG A 238 -17.44 22.25 -4.77
C ARG A 238 -18.10 21.87 -3.44
N LYS A 239 -17.91 22.67 -2.38
CA LYS A 239 -18.49 22.46 -1.03
C LYS A 239 -18.12 21.12 -0.37
N ALA A 240 -17.03 20.47 -0.79
CA ALA A 240 -16.51 19.23 -0.21
C ALA A 240 -15.55 19.52 0.96
N TYR A 241 -16.05 20.18 2.00
CA TYR A 241 -15.23 20.69 3.10
C TYR A 241 -14.40 19.61 3.83
N TRP A 242 -14.86 18.36 3.85
CA TRP A 242 -14.17 17.27 4.54
C TRP A 242 -12.78 16.97 3.96
N LEU A 243 -12.56 17.25 2.67
CA LEU A 243 -11.27 17.10 1.99
C LEU A 243 -10.22 18.11 2.45
N VAL A 244 -10.66 19.22 3.06
CA VAL A 244 -9.77 20.24 3.64
C VAL A 244 -9.69 20.07 5.16
N VAL A 245 -10.84 19.90 5.81
CA VAL A 245 -10.93 19.81 7.27
C VAL A 245 -10.23 18.55 7.80
N GLY A 246 -10.38 17.40 7.14
CA GLY A 246 -9.71 16.14 7.52
C GLY A 246 -8.20 16.28 7.67
N PRO A 247 -7.45 16.58 6.58
CA PRO A 247 -6.00 16.77 6.65
C PRO A 247 -5.58 17.93 7.56
N LEU A 248 -6.32 19.05 7.59
CA LEU A 248 -6.03 20.15 8.52
C LEU A 248 -6.12 19.73 9.98
N LEU A 249 -7.10 18.91 10.36
CA LEU A 249 -7.21 18.38 11.72
C LEU A 249 -6.00 17.51 12.08
N PHE A 250 -5.52 16.68 11.17
CA PHE A 250 -4.32 15.86 11.39
C PHE A 250 -3.05 16.72 11.57
N PHE A 251 -2.84 17.71 10.69
CA PHE A 251 -1.75 18.69 10.86
C PHE A 251 -1.88 19.45 12.18
N THR A 252 -3.08 19.90 12.52
CA THR A 252 -3.36 20.65 13.75
C THR A 252 -3.05 19.81 14.98
N LEU A 253 -3.49 18.55 15.03
CA LEU A 253 -3.16 17.63 16.11
C LEU A 253 -1.64 17.42 16.24
N GLY A 254 -0.93 17.21 15.14
CA GLY A 254 0.53 17.10 15.13
C GLY A 254 1.22 18.35 15.66
N ILE A 255 0.89 19.52 15.10
CA ILE A 255 1.44 20.83 15.49
C ILE A 255 1.13 21.13 16.95
N MET A 256 -0.12 20.96 17.39
CA MET A 256 -0.52 21.18 18.79
C MET A 256 0.17 20.22 19.74
N GLY A 257 0.27 18.93 19.40
CA GLY A 257 0.93 17.92 20.21
C GLY A 257 2.38 18.30 20.50
N PHE A 258 3.16 18.61 19.46
CA PHE A 258 4.55 19.02 19.63
C PHE A 258 4.71 20.38 20.31
N LEU A 259 3.85 21.36 19.99
CA LEU A 259 3.88 22.68 20.63
C LEU A 259 3.59 22.60 22.14
N LEU A 260 2.63 21.77 22.54
CA LEU A 260 2.28 21.52 23.94
C LEU A 260 3.42 20.81 24.68
N VAL A 261 4.11 19.86 24.04
CA VAL A 261 5.34 19.25 24.59
C VAL A 261 6.41 20.32 24.80
N VAL A 262 6.67 21.20 23.82
CA VAL A 262 7.63 22.32 23.97
C VAL A 262 7.29 23.20 25.17
N ARG A 263 6.03 23.64 25.27
CA ARG A 263 5.56 24.47 26.41
C ARG A 263 5.70 23.71 27.73
N GLY A 264 5.35 22.43 27.74
CA GLY A 264 5.47 21.55 28.89
C GLY A 264 6.91 21.39 29.37
N LEU A 265 7.84 21.10 28.48
CA LEU A 265 9.27 20.95 28.82
C LEU A 265 9.85 22.26 29.36
N LYS A 266 9.53 23.40 28.75
CA LYS A 266 9.92 24.73 29.26
C LYS A 266 9.36 25.01 30.66
N ASN A 267 8.11 24.62 30.92
CA ASN A 267 7.52 24.73 32.25
C ASN A 267 8.28 23.86 33.27
N ASN A 268 8.70 22.64 32.90
CA ASN A 268 9.49 21.80 33.80
C ASN A 268 10.82 22.45 34.17
N ILE A 269 11.54 23.02 33.20
CA ILE A 269 12.79 23.77 33.48
C ILE A 269 12.50 24.91 34.46
N ARG A 270 11.43 25.68 34.24
CA ARG A 270 11.06 26.79 35.12
C ARG A 270 10.73 26.36 36.56
N TYR A 271 10.08 25.22 36.74
CA TYR A 271 9.63 24.76 38.06
C TYR A 271 10.61 23.84 38.79
N TYR A 272 11.42 23.07 38.06
CA TYR A 272 12.27 22.00 38.60
C TYR A 272 13.76 22.17 38.24
N GLY A 273 14.12 23.18 37.45
CA GLY A 273 15.49 23.41 36.97
C GLY A 273 15.98 22.39 35.93
N THR A 274 15.14 21.43 35.52
CA THR A 274 15.46 20.42 34.50
C THR A 274 14.21 20.08 33.69
N ILE A 275 14.38 19.49 32.50
CA ILE A 275 13.24 19.05 31.67
C ILE A 275 12.45 17.89 32.30
N VAL A 276 13.03 17.17 33.26
CA VAL A 276 12.46 15.97 33.88
C VAL A 276 11.78 16.32 35.20
N SER A 277 10.44 16.30 35.24
CA SER A 277 9.69 16.44 36.49
C SER A 277 9.97 15.29 37.46
N SER A 278 9.69 15.49 38.76
CA SER A 278 9.85 14.44 39.77
C SER A 278 9.02 13.18 39.46
N GLY A 279 7.82 13.33 38.88
CA GLY A 279 6.99 12.22 38.41
C GLY A 279 7.61 11.49 37.21
N MET A 280 8.13 12.22 36.23
CA MET A 280 8.84 11.64 35.08
C MET A 280 10.11 10.89 35.52
N ARG A 281 10.81 11.38 36.55
CA ARG A 281 11.97 10.68 37.11
C ARG A 281 11.58 9.35 37.75
N LYS A 282 10.42 9.28 38.42
CA LYS A 282 9.87 8.00 38.94
C LYS A 282 9.55 7.03 37.80
N ILE A 283 8.92 7.50 36.72
CA ILE A 283 8.59 6.67 35.55
C ILE A 283 9.87 6.20 34.84
N GLY A 284 10.83 7.09 34.61
CA GLY A 284 12.12 6.75 34.01
C GLY A 284 12.91 5.73 34.85
N ASN A 285 12.91 5.88 36.17
CA ASN A 285 13.50 4.89 37.07
C ASN A 285 12.74 3.55 37.04
N PHE A 286 11.43 3.57 36.85
CA PHE A 286 10.66 2.35 36.64
C PHE A 286 11.05 1.65 35.34
N LEU A 287 11.17 2.36 34.23
CA LEU A 287 11.52 1.76 32.93
C LEU A 287 13.02 1.45 32.76
N SER A 288 13.90 1.98 33.61
CA SER A 288 15.36 1.82 33.49
C SER A 288 15.83 0.35 33.67
N PRO A 289 16.56 -0.22 32.70
CA PRO A 289 17.15 -1.56 32.83
C PRO A 289 18.10 -1.69 34.01
N LYS A 290 18.92 -0.65 34.27
CA LYS A 290 19.84 -0.62 35.42
C LYS A 290 19.08 -0.70 36.74
N GLN A 291 17.93 -0.04 36.84
CA GLN A 291 17.10 -0.10 38.03
C GLN A 291 16.39 -1.45 38.14
N TYR A 292 15.92 -2.04 37.05
CA TYR A 292 15.34 -3.38 37.04
C TYR A 292 16.32 -4.44 37.56
N ILE A 293 17.59 -4.40 37.15
CA ILE A 293 18.63 -5.31 37.69
C ILE A 293 18.79 -5.13 39.20
N LYS A 294 18.80 -3.89 39.70
CA LYS A 294 18.85 -3.61 41.14
C LYS A 294 17.60 -4.11 41.87
N ASP A 295 16.43 -3.95 41.28
CA ASP A 295 15.15 -4.37 41.84
C ASP A 295 15.08 -5.93 41.91
N ILE A 296 15.60 -6.64 40.90
CA ILE A 296 15.74 -8.11 40.91
C ILE A 296 16.70 -8.56 42.02
N LYS A 297 17.88 -7.92 42.15
CA LYS A 297 18.84 -8.26 43.22
C LYS A 297 18.25 -8.07 44.63
N ARG A 298 17.21 -7.23 44.78
CA ARG A 298 16.48 -7.00 46.03
C ARG A 298 15.01 -7.42 45.90
N PHE A 299 14.78 -8.62 45.35
CA PHE A 299 13.45 -9.11 44.98
C PHE A 299 12.45 -9.10 46.14
N SER A 300 12.86 -9.52 47.35
CA SER A 300 11.99 -9.59 48.53
C SER A 300 11.33 -8.25 48.89
N TRP A 301 12.04 -7.14 48.67
CA TRP A 301 11.56 -5.78 48.98
C TRP A 301 10.85 -5.11 47.80
N ASN A 302 11.14 -5.51 46.55
CA ASN A 302 10.64 -4.87 45.33
C ASN A 302 9.77 -5.78 44.45
N ARG A 303 9.18 -6.83 45.01
CA ARG A 303 8.43 -7.87 44.28
C ARG A 303 7.43 -7.32 43.27
N SER A 304 6.59 -6.37 43.67
CA SER A 304 5.56 -5.77 42.80
C SER A 304 6.15 -5.06 41.58
N ARG A 305 7.27 -4.34 41.75
CA ARG A 305 7.96 -3.65 40.65
C ARG A 305 8.62 -4.63 39.70
N VAL A 306 9.26 -5.68 40.23
CA VAL A 306 9.89 -6.71 39.40
C VAL A 306 8.83 -7.42 38.57
N VAL A 307 7.74 -7.90 39.20
CA VAL A 307 6.64 -8.57 38.50
C VAL A 307 6.04 -7.67 37.41
N ALA A 308 5.70 -6.43 37.73
CA ALA A 308 5.13 -5.50 36.74
C ALA A 308 6.07 -5.26 35.56
N LYS A 309 7.38 -5.09 35.80
CA LYS A 309 8.39 -4.92 34.74
C LYS A 309 8.60 -6.19 33.92
N SER A 310 8.69 -7.36 34.55
CA SER A 310 8.79 -8.65 33.86
C SER A 310 7.58 -8.88 32.96
N LEU A 311 6.37 -8.57 33.45
CA LEU A 311 5.12 -8.71 32.70
C LEU A 311 5.07 -7.73 31.52
N LEU A 312 5.52 -6.49 31.71
CA LEU A 312 5.65 -5.50 30.63
C LEU A 312 6.69 -5.94 29.58
N ILE A 313 7.83 -6.50 30.00
CA ILE A 313 8.83 -7.08 29.09
C ILE A 313 8.25 -8.29 28.35
N ILE A 314 7.52 -9.17 29.02
CA ILE A 314 6.85 -10.32 28.38
C ILE A 314 5.80 -9.84 27.37
N ILE A 315 4.99 -8.84 27.70
CA ILE A 315 4.05 -8.23 26.75
C ILE A 315 4.80 -7.65 25.56
N LEU A 316 5.91 -6.94 25.78
CA LEU A 316 6.72 -6.38 24.71
C LEU A 316 7.35 -7.48 23.84
N ILE A 317 7.84 -8.56 24.45
CA ILE A 317 8.40 -9.73 23.75
C ILE A 317 7.29 -10.42 22.96
N LEU A 318 6.12 -10.71 23.54
CA LEU A 318 4.98 -11.31 22.85
C LEU A 318 4.45 -10.40 21.74
N TRP A 319 4.58 -9.09 21.89
CA TRP A 319 4.19 -8.11 20.89
C TRP A 319 5.18 -8.00 19.72
N ILE A 320 6.47 -8.20 19.97
CA ILE A 320 7.54 -8.23 18.95
C ILE A 320 7.71 -9.63 18.35
N ALA A 321 7.44 -10.68 19.11
CA ALA A 321 7.62 -12.06 18.69
C ALA A 321 6.72 -12.32 17.49
N PRO A 322 7.27 -12.87 16.39
CA PRO A 322 6.45 -13.27 15.27
C PRO A 322 5.41 -14.27 15.77
N PRO A 323 4.16 -14.21 15.29
CA PRO A 323 3.18 -15.24 15.60
C PRO A 323 3.79 -16.58 15.22
N ILE A 324 3.81 -17.53 16.15
CA ILE A 324 4.28 -18.90 15.92
C ILE A 324 3.29 -19.53 14.93
N THR A 325 3.51 -19.32 13.64
CA THR A 325 2.86 -20.06 12.56
C THR A 325 3.85 -21.11 12.09
N SER A 326 4.04 -22.12 12.93
CA SER A 326 4.70 -23.38 12.56
C SER A 326 3.64 -24.32 12.00
N GLY A 327 3.20 -24.03 10.78
CA GLY A 327 2.64 -25.04 9.90
C GLY A 327 3.62 -25.21 8.77
N GLU A 328 4.08 -26.43 8.51
CA GLU A 328 4.83 -26.75 7.29
C GLU A 328 4.01 -26.26 6.10
N ARG A 329 4.54 -25.29 5.37
CA ARG A 329 3.89 -24.82 4.13
C ARG A 329 4.06 -25.90 3.10
N TYR A 330 2.97 -26.22 2.43
CA TYR A 330 3.01 -27.13 1.30
C TYR A 330 3.67 -26.36 0.14
N HIS A 331 4.96 -26.60 -0.08
CA HIS A 331 5.70 -26.02 -1.20
C HIS A 331 5.42 -26.83 -2.46
N GLY A 332 4.18 -26.72 -2.96
CA GLY A 332 3.65 -27.62 -3.98
C GLY A 332 4.04 -27.32 -5.42
N ILE A 333 4.66 -26.17 -5.76
CA ILE A 333 5.02 -25.92 -7.16
C ILE A 333 6.17 -26.82 -7.58
N LYS A 334 5.90 -27.69 -8.57
CA LYS A 334 6.90 -28.55 -9.20
C LYS A 334 7.48 -27.82 -10.40
N GLU A 335 8.72 -27.37 -10.25
CA GLU A 335 9.47 -26.61 -11.27
C GLU A 335 9.44 -27.29 -12.64
N ASP A 336 9.73 -28.60 -12.68
CA ASP A 336 9.75 -29.37 -13.92
C ASP A 336 8.43 -29.29 -14.70
N ARG A 337 7.27 -29.28 -14.01
CA ARG A 337 5.95 -29.19 -14.66
C ARG A 337 5.72 -27.81 -15.25
N VAL A 338 6.05 -26.75 -14.52
CA VAL A 338 5.90 -25.37 -15.01
C VAL A 338 6.77 -25.13 -16.23
N LEU A 339 8.02 -25.60 -16.20
CA LEU A 339 8.94 -25.45 -17.33
C LEU A 339 8.45 -26.25 -18.56
N GLN A 340 7.93 -27.46 -18.36
CA GLN A 340 7.30 -28.24 -19.44
C GLN A 340 6.09 -27.53 -20.06
N ASP A 341 5.23 -26.92 -19.24
CA ASP A 341 4.08 -26.14 -19.74
C ASP A 341 4.55 -24.92 -20.55
N ILE A 342 5.59 -24.21 -20.07
CA ILE A 342 6.20 -23.07 -20.79
C ILE A 342 6.76 -23.52 -22.14
N ASP A 343 7.53 -24.60 -22.17
CA ASP A 343 8.11 -25.16 -23.40
C ASP A 343 7.01 -25.58 -24.37
N ARG A 344 5.93 -26.20 -23.87
CA ARG A 344 4.80 -26.63 -24.70
C ARG A 344 4.07 -25.45 -25.34
N ILE A 345 3.79 -24.39 -24.57
CA ILE A 345 3.18 -23.16 -25.09
C ILE A 345 4.10 -22.53 -26.16
N TYR A 346 5.39 -22.45 -25.87
CA TYR A 346 6.38 -21.90 -26.80
C TYR A 346 6.46 -22.70 -28.12
N GLU A 347 6.44 -24.03 -28.06
CA GLU A 347 6.43 -24.89 -29.24
C GLU A 347 5.20 -24.64 -30.14
N ILE A 348 4.02 -24.54 -29.53
CA ILE A 348 2.78 -24.25 -30.26
C ILE A 348 2.87 -22.89 -30.96
N GLN A 349 3.33 -21.86 -30.24
CA GLN A 349 3.52 -20.52 -30.78
C GLN A 349 4.55 -20.47 -31.90
N LYS A 350 5.65 -21.22 -31.77
CA LYS A 350 6.70 -21.31 -32.80
C LYS A 350 6.20 -22.02 -34.05
N GLN A 351 5.36 -23.05 -33.91
CA GLN A 351 4.84 -23.84 -35.03
C GLN A 351 3.74 -23.10 -35.81
N HIS A 352 2.85 -22.40 -35.12
CA HIS A 352 1.64 -21.82 -35.72
C HIS A 352 1.66 -20.29 -35.82
N GLY A 353 2.62 -19.64 -35.15
CA GLY A 353 2.71 -18.18 -35.04
C GLY A 353 2.07 -17.69 -33.73
N THR A 354 2.79 -16.86 -32.98
CA THR A 354 2.45 -16.47 -31.59
C THR A 354 1.02 -15.97 -31.41
N LYS A 355 0.53 -15.13 -32.32
CA LYS A 355 -0.80 -14.49 -32.23
C LYS A 355 -1.80 -15.06 -33.23
N SER A 356 -1.50 -16.22 -33.82
CA SER A 356 -2.42 -16.88 -34.75
C SER A 356 -3.60 -17.50 -34.00
N GLU A 357 -4.79 -17.49 -34.61
CA GLU A 357 -5.97 -18.17 -34.06
C GLU A 357 -5.72 -19.67 -33.83
N ILE A 358 -4.97 -20.32 -34.71
CA ILE A 358 -4.61 -21.74 -34.59
C ILE A 358 -3.75 -21.99 -33.35
N ALA A 359 -2.77 -21.13 -33.06
CA ALA A 359 -1.95 -21.28 -31.86
C ALA A 359 -2.80 -21.11 -30.60
N LYS A 360 -3.68 -20.10 -30.57
CA LYS A 360 -4.57 -19.85 -29.43
C LYS A 360 -5.52 -21.02 -29.19
N GLU A 361 -6.13 -21.55 -30.24
CA GLU A 361 -7.03 -22.70 -30.14
C GLU A 361 -6.31 -23.92 -29.56
N LYS A 362 -5.10 -24.21 -30.04
CA LYS A 362 -4.29 -25.31 -29.49
C LYS A 362 -3.85 -25.09 -28.04
N ILE A 363 -3.55 -23.85 -27.65
CA ILE A 363 -3.25 -23.52 -26.26
C ILE A 363 -4.51 -23.69 -25.39
N ALA A 364 -5.69 -23.29 -25.89
CA ALA A 364 -6.96 -23.45 -25.21
C ALA A 364 -7.29 -24.92 -24.96
N GLU A 365 -7.19 -25.76 -26.00
CA GLU A 365 -7.37 -27.21 -25.92
C GLU A 365 -6.39 -27.84 -24.93
N TYR A 366 -5.13 -27.41 -24.95
CA TYR A 366 -4.12 -27.89 -24.00
C TYR A 366 -4.46 -27.53 -22.54
N ILE A 367 -4.87 -26.30 -22.28
CA ILE A 367 -5.28 -25.87 -20.93
C ILE A 367 -6.50 -26.68 -20.46
N GLU A 368 -7.51 -26.85 -21.32
CA GLU A 368 -8.70 -27.66 -21.00
C GLU A 368 -8.31 -29.11 -20.67
N GLU A 369 -7.49 -29.73 -21.52
CA GLU A 369 -7.03 -31.10 -21.33
C GLU A 369 -6.33 -31.26 -19.98
N GLU A 370 -5.43 -30.34 -19.65
CA GLU A 370 -4.70 -30.35 -18.38
C GLU A 370 -5.60 -30.11 -17.17
N LEU A 371 -6.59 -29.23 -17.25
CA LEU A 371 -7.56 -29.04 -16.18
C LEU A 371 -8.44 -30.27 -15.95
N SER A 372 -8.85 -30.94 -17.03
CA SER A 372 -9.71 -32.13 -16.98
C SER A 372 -9.04 -33.34 -16.31
N LYS A 373 -7.70 -33.43 -16.38
CA LYS A 373 -6.90 -34.48 -15.73
C LYS A 373 -6.83 -34.32 -14.21
N ILE A 374 -7.12 -33.13 -13.68
CA ILE A 374 -7.00 -32.86 -12.25
C ILE A 374 -8.17 -33.49 -11.49
N HIS A 375 -7.86 -34.33 -10.52
CA HIS A 375 -8.87 -34.98 -9.70
C HIS A 375 -9.75 -33.96 -8.95
N ARG A 376 -11.09 -34.12 -9.05
CA ARG A 376 -12.09 -33.22 -8.44
C ARG A 376 -11.97 -31.75 -8.87
N MET A 377 -11.43 -31.52 -10.06
CA MET A 377 -11.63 -30.25 -10.77
C MET A 377 -13.01 -30.28 -11.41
N PHE A 378 -13.79 -29.22 -11.25
CA PHE A 378 -15.13 -29.11 -11.83
C PHE A 378 -15.19 -27.97 -12.86
N PRO A 379 -15.97 -28.14 -13.94
CA PRO A 379 -16.18 -27.11 -14.95
C PRO A 379 -17.00 -25.91 -14.43
N VAL A 380 -16.68 -24.70 -14.88
CA VAL A 380 -17.33 -23.44 -14.46
C VAL A 380 -18.53 -23.05 -15.33
N PHE A 381 -18.46 -23.28 -16.64
CA PHE A 381 -19.38 -22.72 -17.63
C PHE A 381 -20.42 -23.74 -18.08
N ASP A 382 -21.61 -23.76 -17.47
CA ASP A 382 -22.69 -24.70 -17.81
C ASP A 382 -22.22 -26.16 -17.95
N GLU A 383 -21.47 -26.62 -16.94
CA GLU A 383 -20.87 -27.96 -16.88
C GLU A 383 -19.77 -28.23 -17.93
N LYS A 384 -19.25 -27.19 -18.59
CA LYS A 384 -18.09 -27.24 -19.48
C LYS A 384 -16.92 -26.40 -18.95
N TYR A 385 -15.71 -26.81 -19.32
CA TYR A 385 -14.49 -26.03 -19.03
C TYR A 385 -14.35 -24.83 -19.96
N ILE A 386 -14.92 -24.90 -21.16
CA ILE A 386 -14.83 -23.86 -22.18
C ILE A 386 -16.14 -23.08 -22.28
N GLN A 387 -16.03 -21.75 -22.29
CA GLN A 387 -17.06 -20.82 -22.71
C GLN A 387 -16.68 -20.26 -24.08
N HIS A 388 -17.51 -20.51 -25.08
CA HIS A 388 -17.40 -19.88 -26.38
C HIS A 388 -18.03 -18.49 -26.35
N ILE A 389 -17.31 -17.50 -26.83
CA ILE A 389 -17.75 -16.12 -26.93
C ILE A 389 -17.83 -15.77 -28.40
N THR A 390 -18.97 -15.26 -28.82
CA THR A 390 -19.19 -14.77 -30.18
C THR A 390 -19.84 -13.40 -30.07
N GLN A 391 -19.14 -12.36 -30.54
CA GLN A 391 -19.66 -11.00 -30.48
C GLN A 391 -19.33 -10.21 -31.74
N ASN A 392 -20.25 -9.36 -32.16
CA ASN A 392 -20.00 -8.44 -33.26
C ASN A 392 -18.99 -7.39 -32.79
N SER A 393 -17.89 -7.25 -33.54
CA SER A 393 -16.90 -6.21 -33.30
C SER A 393 -17.55 -4.81 -33.29
N LYS A 394 -17.09 -3.94 -32.39
CA LYS A 394 -17.48 -2.53 -32.32
C LYS A 394 -16.31 -1.66 -32.81
N GLY A 395 -16.60 -0.59 -33.55
CA GLY A 395 -15.58 0.37 -34.01
C GLY A 395 -15.25 0.25 -35.51
N ASP A 396 -13.98 0.48 -35.88
CA ASP A 396 -13.51 0.53 -37.28
C ASP A 396 -13.61 -0.82 -38.02
N THR A 397 -13.82 -1.93 -37.29
CA THR A 397 -14.07 -3.30 -37.80
C THR A 397 -15.53 -3.76 -37.60
N ALA A 398 -16.47 -2.81 -37.50
CA ALA A 398 -17.89 -3.11 -37.33
C ALA A 398 -18.42 -4.06 -38.43
N GLY A 399 -18.74 -5.30 -38.04
CA GLY A 399 -19.24 -6.35 -38.93
C GLY A 399 -18.47 -7.67 -38.87
N GLU A 400 -17.27 -7.70 -38.29
CA GLU A 400 -16.54 -8.95 -38.04
C GLU A 400 -17.01 -9.63 -36.75
N LEU A 401 -17.19 -10.95 -36.81
CA LEU A 401 -17.48 -11.80 -35.65
C LEU A 401 -16.16 -12.05 -34.91
N VAL A 402 -16.06 -11.54 -33.69
CA VAL A 402 -14.97 -11.88 -32.78
C VAL A 402 -15.38 -13.16 -32.07
N GLU A 403 -14.62 -14.24 -32.32
CA GLU A 403 -14.74 -15.51 -31.62
C GLU A 403 -13.59 -15.64 -30.62
N GLY A 404 -13.90 -16.08 -29.40
CA GLY A 404 -12.90 -16.35 -28.37
C GLY A 404 -13.36 -17.44 -27.41
N LYS A 405 -12.43 -17.97 -26.63
CA LYS A 405 -12.72 -19.06 -25.69
C LYS A 405 -12.17 -18.74 -24.30
N ASN A 406 -13.04 -18.63 -23.30
CA ASN A 406 -12.57 -18.66 -21.91
C ASN A 406 -12.45 -20.11 -21.44
N ILE A 407 -11.44 -20.42 -20.63
CA ILE A 407 -11.30 -21.73 -19.99
C ILE A 407 -11.30 -21.55 -18.48
N ALA A 408 -12.12 -22.32 -17.77
CA ALA A 408 -12.12 -22.26 -16.32
C ALA A 408 -12.53 -23.57 -15.64
N GLY A 409 -11.84 -23.86 -14.54
CA GLY A 409 -12.13 -24.95 -13.63
C GLY A 409 -12.13 -24.45 -12.19
N TYR A 410 -12.85 -25.13 -11.31
CA TYR A 410 -12.83 -24.83 -9.87
C TYR A 410 -12.65 -26.07 -9.02
N ILE A 411 -12.00 -25.88 -7.87
CA ILE A 411 -11.96 -26.84 -6.76
C ILE A 411 -12.95 -26.38 -5.70
N TRP A 412 -13.88 -27.29 -5.38
CA TRP A 412 -14.96 -27.03 -4.44
C TRP A 412 -14.46 -26.99 -3.00
N GLY A 413 -14.81 -25.91 -2.28
CA GLY A 413 -14.53 -25.78 -0.85
C GLY A 413 -15.74 -26.11 0.03
N ARG A 414 -15.52 -26.27 1.33
CA ARG A 414 -16.58 -26.53 2.33
C ARG A 414 -17.62 -25.40 2.39
N SER A 415 -17.22 -24.16 2.10
CA SER A 415 -18.09 -22.98 1.97
C SER A 415 -17.81 -22.27 0.65
N SER A 416 -18.85 -22.06 -0.17
CA SER A 416 -18.70 -21.43 -1.50
C SER A 416 -19.09 -19.94 -1.53
N ASN A 417 -19.33 -19.31 -0.36
CA ASN A 417 -19.85 -17.94 -0.31
C ASN A 417 -18.82 -16.89 -0.73
N ASN A 418 -17.52 -17.23 -0.72
CA ASN A 418 -16.41 -16.28 -0.81
C ASN A 418 -15.27 -16.81 -1.70
N PRO A 419 -15.53 -17.17 -2.97
CA PRO A 419 -14.55 -17.85 -3.81
C PRO A 419 -13.31 -16.98 -4.08
N LEU A 420 -12.15 -17.62 -4.22
CA LEU A 420 -10.93 -17.01 -4.75
C LEU A 420 -10.88 -17.27 -6.25
N ILE A 421 -10.64 -16.24 -7.05
CA ILE A 421 -10.41 -16.43 -8.49
C ILE A 421 -8.95 -16.09 -8.79
N LEU A 422 -8.22 -17.04 -9.33
CA LEU A 422 -6.90 -16.81 -9.89
C LEU A 422 -7.06 -16.69 -11.40
N VAL A 423 -6.68 -15.52 -11.95
CA VAL A 423 -6.96 -15.15 -13.33
C VAL A 423 -5.67 -14.83 -14.06
N THR A 424 -5.54 -15.29 -15.29
CA THR A 424 -4.54 -14.85 -16.27
C THR A 424 -5.21 -14.79 -17.63
N ASN A 425 -4.69 -14.01 -18.57
CA ASN A 425 -5.05 -14.20 -19.97
C ASN A 425 -4.07 -15.20 -20.63
N TYR A 426 -4.49 -15.81 -21.74
CA TYR A 426 -3.66 -16.68 -22.57
C TYR A 426 -3.71 -16.27 -24.04
N GLY A 427 -2.80 -16.80 -24.87
CA GLY A 427 -2.78 -16.52 -26.32
C GLY A 427 -2.01 -15.26 -26.74
N GLY A 428 -1.42 -14.54 -25.78
CA GLY A 428 -0.47 -13.44 -26.01
C GLY A 428 0.98 -13.91 -26.17
N ASP A 429 1.95 -12.99 -26.07
CA ASP A 429 3.37 -13.35 -26.16
C ASP A 429 3.82 -14.24 -24.98
N LEU A 430 4.87 -15.06 -25.15
CA LEU A 430 5.32 -15.99 -24.10
C LEU A 430 5.73 -15.26 -22.81
N GLN A 431 6.51 -14.19 -22.94
CA GLN A 431 6.91 -13.31 -21.84
C GLN A 431 5.78 -12.42 -21.34
N GLU A 432 4.73 -12.24 -22.13
CA GLU A 432 3.55 -11.51 -21.69
C GLU A 432 2.84 -12.36 -20.65
N ASN A 433 2.18 -13.45 -21.06
CA ASN A 433 1.35 -14.25 -20.15
C ASN A 433 1.43 -15.76 -20.36
N GLY A 434 2.25 -16.26 -21.29
CA GLY A 434 2.51 -17.71 -21.40
C GLY A 434 3.09 -18.29 -20.11
N VAL A 435 4.02 -17.57 -19.46
CA VAL A 435 4.56 -17.96 -18.15
C VAL A 435 3.50 -17.91 -17.04
N SER A 436 2.68 -16.85 -17.01
CA SER A 436 1.59 -16.72 -16.04
C SER A 436 0.55 -17.84 -16.19
N THR A 437 0.26 -18.23 -17.43
CA THR A 437 -0.61 -19.37 -17.79
C THR A 437 -0.04 -20.68 -17.25
N ALA A 438 1.24 -20.97 -17.50
CA ALA A 438 1.91 -22.17 -16.97
C ALA A 438 1.93 -22.20 -15.43
N ILE A 439 2.20 -21.07 -14.77
CA ILE A 439 2.14 -20.97 -13.31
C ILE A 439 0.71 -21.25 -12.82
N LEU A 440 -0.32 -20.71 -13.47
CA LEU A 440 -1.72 -20.92 -13.08
C LEU A 440 -2.16 -22.38 -13.25
N LEU A 441 -1.72 -23.06 -14.31
CA LEU A 441 -1.93 -24.50 -14.50
C LEU A 441 -1.31 -25.32 -13.38
N GLU A 442 -0.05 -25.05 -13.02
CA GLU A 442 0.59 -25.76 -11.92
C GLU A 442 -0.05 -25.45 -10.56
N LEU A 443 -0.50 -24.21 -10.34
CA LEU A 443 -1.32 -23.87 -9.17
C LEU A 443 -2.59 -24.72 -9.12
N ALA A 444 -3.29 -24.89 -10.26
CA ALA A 444 -4.46 -25.74 -10.36
C ALA A 444 -4.17 -27.20 -10.01
N ARG A 445 -3.11 -27.78 -10.59
CA ARG A 445 -2.69 -29.17 -10.31
C ARG A 445 -2.36 -29.35 -8.83
N SER A 446 -1.51 -28.49 -8.29
CA SER A 446 -0.98 -28.65 -6.93
C SER A 446 -1.98 -28.29 -5.83
N LEU A 447 -2.87 -27.31 -6.05
CA LEU A 447 -3.99 -27.05 -5.14
C LEU A 447 -5.06 -28.13 -5.24
N GLY A 448 -5.27 -28.74 -6.41
CA GLY A 448 -6.11 -29.93 -6.58
C GLY A 448 -5.59 -31.13 -5.78
N GLU A 449 -4.29 -31.45 -5.91
CA GLU A 449 -3.60 -32.49 -5.13
C GLU A 449 -3.76 -32.24 -3.61
N LYS A 450 -3.59 -30.99 -3.16
CA LYS A 450 -3.78 -30.60 -1.76
C LYS A 450 -5.24 -30.72 -1.30
N ASN A 451 -6.21 -30.27 -2.11
CA ASN A 451 -7.64 -30.33 -1.79
C ASN A 451 -8.13 -31.78 -1.63
N TYR A 452 -7.52 -32.72 -2.35
CA TYR A 452 -7.76 -34.13 -2.18
C TYR A 452 -7.28 -34.65 -0.81
N GLN A 453 -6.12 -34.20 -0.34
CA GLN A 453 -5.58 -34.57 0.98
C GLN A 453 -6.33 -33.89 2.14
N SER A 454 -6.65 -32.62 1.99
CA SER A 454 -7.36 -31.80 2.97
C SER A 454 -8.24 -30.81 2.24
N MET A 455 -9.56 -30.97 2.39
CA MET A 455 -10.54 -30.17 1.66
C MET A 455 -10.45 -28.68 2.03
N ALA A 456 -10.37 -27.83 1.02
CA ALA A 456 -10.36 -26.38 1.15
C ALA A 456 -11.61 -25.89 1.87
N SER A 457 -11.47 -24.83 2.65
CA SER A 457 -12.59 -24.15 3.30
C SER A 457 -13.36 -23.28 2.31
N ARG A 458 -12.66 -22.73 1.31
CA ARG A 458 -13.23 -21.87 0.27
C ARG A 458 -12.98 -22.43 -1.13
N THR A 459 -13.96 -22.22 -2.00
CA THR A 459 -13.85 -22.55 -3.42
C THR A 459 -12.76 -21.70 -4.09
N ILE A 460 -11.98 -22.32 -4.98
CA ILE A 460 -10.97 -21.63 -5.79
C ILE A 460 -11.29 -21.88 -7.25
N VAL A 461 -11.33 -20.81 -8.04
CA VAL A 461 -11.55 -20.82 -9.49
C VAL A 461 -10.23 -20.47 -10.18
N PHE A 462 -9.88 -21.23 -11.20
CA PHE A 462 -8.77 -20.96 -12.11
C PHE A 462 -9.36 -20.53 -13.44
N LEU A 463 -9.20 -19.26 -13.80
CA LEU A 463 -9.79 -18.64 -14.98
C LEU A 463 -8.69 -18.21 -15.95
N PHE A 464 -8.76 -18.75 -17.17
CA PHE A 464 -7.91 -18.40 -18.30
C PHE A 464 -8.78 -17.64 -19.30
N VAL A 465 -8.55 -16.34 -19.38
CA VAL A 465 -9.28 -15.44 -20.26
C VAL A 465 -8.62 -15.41 -21.63
N ASP A 466 -9.40 -15.42 -22.70
CA ASP A 466 -8.84 -15.25 -24.05
C ASP A 466 -8.22 -13.84 -24.19
N GLY A 467 -6.89 -13.77 -24.29
CA GLY A 467 -6.15 -12.51 -24.34
C GLY A 467 -6.27 -11.76 -25.67
N SER A 468 -6.98 -12.32 -26.66
CA SER A 468 -7.27 -11.65 -27.93
C SER A 468 -8.58 -10.91 -27.97
N LEU A 469 -9.43 -11.12 -26.97
CA LEU A 469 -10.68 -10.39 -26.83
C LEU A 469 -10.38 -8.96 -26.35
N GLU A 470 -10.74 -7.99 -27.18
CA GLU A 470 -10.66 -6.58 -26.85
C GLU A 470 -11.74 -6.17 -25.82
N ASP A 471 -11.64 -4.96 -25.28
CA ASP A 471 -12.61 -4.37 -24.33
C ASP A 471 -12.94 -5.24 -23.10
N GLY A 472 -12.03 -6.14 -22.72
CA GLY A 472 -12.20 -7.05 -21.57
C GLY A 472 -13.39 -8.00 -21.71
N LEU A 473 -13.83 -8.27 -22.95
CA LEU A 473 -14.98 -9.13 -23.24
C LEU A 473 -14.84 -10.53 -22.64
N GLY A 474 -13.61 -11.05 -22.56
CA GLY A 474 -13.35 -12.32 -21.90
C GLY A 474 -13.78 -12.30 -20.43
N VAL A 475 -13.32 -11.32 -19.64
CA VAL A 475 -13.77 -11.17 -18.24
C VAL A 475 -15.27 -10.89 -18.15
N TYR A 476 -15.78 -10.00 -19.00
CA TYR A 476 -17.20 -9.63 -18.99
C TYR A 476 -18.12 -10.85 -19.12
N ASN A 477 -17.83 -11.74 -20.06
CA ASN A 477 -18.60 -12.96 -20.28
C ASN A 477 -18.40 -14.01 -19.17
N ALA A 478 -17.24 -14.03 -18.51
CA ALA A 478 -17.00 -14.94 -17.40
C ALA A 478 -17.79 -14.55 -16.13
N ILE A 479 -18.05 -13.24 -15.92
CA ILE A 479 -18.78 -12.74 -14.76
C ILE A 479 -20.25 -13.22 -14.80
N GLY A 480 -20.75 -13.68 -13.66
CA GLY A 480 -22.07 -14.29 -13.52
C GLY A 480 -22.05 -15.82 -13.67
N SER A 481 -20.94 -16.39 -14.13
CA SER A 481 -20.73 -17.84 -14.15
C SER A 481 -20.57 -18.41 -12.74
N LYS A 482 -20.61 -19.74 -12.61
CA LYS A 482 -20.55 -20.42 -11.31
C LYS A 482 -19.30 -20.02 -10.52
N ASN A 483 -19.49 -19.49 -9.32
CA ASN A 483 -18.43 -18.99 -8.42
C ASN A 483 -17.67 -17.74 -8.92
N ILE A 484 -18.15 -17.08 -9.98
CA ILE A 484 -17.60 -15.82 -10.50
C ILE A 484 -18.65 -14.71 -10.35
N ASP A 485 -18.70 -14.09 -9.18
CA ASP A 485 -19.67 -13.05 -8.85
C ASP A 485 -19.07 -11.94 -7.97
N ILE A 486 -19.90 -11.00 -7.52
CA ILE A 486 -19.50 -9.89 -6.65
C ILE A 486 -18.95 -10.30 -5.27
N ASN A 487 -19.18 -11.55 -4.84
CA ASN A 487 -18.72 -12.07 -3.56
C ASN A 487 -17.32 -12.69 -3.65
N CYS A 488 -16.83 -12.92 -4.87
CA CYS A 488 -15.50 -13.44 -5.10
C CYS A 488 -14.40 -12.41 -4.78
N PHE A 489 -13.17 -12.90 -4.67
CA PHE A 489 -11.98 -12.07 -4.65
C PHE A 489 -11.03 -12.54 -5.73
N TYR A 490 -10.76 -11.73 -6.74
CA TYR A 490 -9.86 -12.12 -7.82
C TYR A 490 -8.41 -11.68 -7.59
N ILE A 491 -7.47 -12.45 -8.13
CA ILE A 491 -6.06 -12.11 -8.26
C ILE A 491 -5.69 -12.32 -9.72
N TYR A 492 -5.48 -11.22 -10.43
CA TYR A 492 -5.12 -11.22 -11.84
C TYR A 492 -3.59 -11.21 -11.99
N LEU A 493 -3.02 -12.14 -12.77
CA LEU A 493 -1.60 -12.48 -12.77
C LEU A 493 -1.02 -12.31 -14.17
N ASN A 494 -0.08 -11.38 -14.36
CA ASN A 494 0.57 -11.15 -15.66
C ASN A 494 2.09 -10.95 -15.57
N TYR A 495 2.81 -11.13 -16.69
CA TYR A 495 4.27 -10.86 -16.80
C TYR A 495 5.16 -11.56 -15.76
N LEU A 496 4.77 -12.74 -15.28
CA LEU A 496 5.55 -13.46 -14.28
C LEU A 496 6.83 -14.07 -14.88
N GLY A 497 7.84 -14.29 -14.05
CA GLY A 497 9.07 -15.00 -14.44
C GLY A 497 10.03 -14.24 -15.36
N LEU A 498 9.88 -12.92 -15.55
CA LEU A 498 10.74 -12.16 -16.46
C LEU A 498 12.16 -11.89 -15.93
N LYS A 499 13.12 -12.01 -16.84
CA LYS A 499 14.53 -11.64 -16.62
C LYS A 499 14.65 -10.13 -16.40
N GLY A 500 15.47 -9.73 -15.42
CA GLY A 500 15.65 -8.31 -15.05
C GLY A 500 14.65 -7.74 -14.04
N SER A 501 13.46 -8.33 -13.86
CA SER A 501 12.55 -7.91 -12.79
C SER A 501 12.86 -8.62 -11.46
N SER A 502 13.36 -7.90 -10.46
CA SER A 502 13.63 -8.45 -9.11
C SER A 502 12.46 -8.26 -8.14
N LYS A 503 11.32 -7.75 -8.62
CA LYS A 503 10.21 -7.28 -7.78
C LYS A 503 8.89 -7.57 -8.46
N LEU A 504 7.88 -7.91 -7.67
CA LEU A 504 6.50 -7.91 -8.13
C LEU A 504 5.87 -6.53 -7.92
N TYR A 505 4.99 -6.16 -8.82
CA TYR A 505 4.13 -4.99 -8.70
C TYR A 505 2.72 -5.46 -8.38
N MET A 506 2.02 -4.73 -7.51
CA MET A 506 0.66 -5.01 -7.09
C MET A 506 -0.18 -3.76 -7.27
N ASP A 507 -1.30 -3.90 -7.98
CA ASP A 507 -2.32 -2.87 -8.08
C ASP A 507 -3.57 -3.31 -7.32
N THR A 508 -4.03 -2.45 -6.42
CA THR A 508 -5.19 -2.67 -5.53
C THR A 508 -6.31 -1.68 -5.84
N SER A 509 -6.24 -0.98 -6.97
CA SER A 509 -7.24 -0.02 -7.45
C SER A 509 -8.64 -0.61 -7.52
N SER A 510 -8.80 -1.86 -7.95
CA SER A 510 -10.11 -2.54 -8.03
C SER A 510 -10.59 -3.16 -6.72
N VAL A 511 -9.86 -2.99 -5.61
CA VAL A 511 -10.32 -3.52 -4.31
C VAL A 511 -11.43 -2.62 -3.76
N ASN A 512 -12.66 -3.10 -3.80
CA ASN A 512 -13.79 -2.34 -3.30
C ASN A 512 -13.68 -2.07 -1.78
N SER A 513 -13.71 -0.78 -1.44
CA SER A 513 -13.51 -0.24 -0.10
C SER A 513 -14.61 -0.62 0.90
N GLY A 514 -15.81 -1.00 0.41
CA GLY A 514 -16.94 -1.46 1.21
C GLY A 514 -16.75 -2.83 1.84
N TYR A 515 -15.93 -3.70 1.24
CA TYR A 515 -15.68 -5.05 1.75
C TYR A 515 -14.45 -5.08 2.65
N LYS A 516 -14.65 -4.89 3.97
CA LYS A 516 -13.59 -5.00 4.99
C LYS A 516 -12.78 -6.31 4.89
N ARG A 517 -13.41 -7.40 4.42
CA ARG A 517 -12.77 -8.69 4.12
C ARG A 517 -11.66 -8.54 3.08
N HIS A 518 -11.92 -7.84 1.98
CA HIS A 518 -10.98 -7.73 0.86
C HIS A 518 -9.74 -6.94 1.26
N TYR A 519 -9.89 -5.92 2.10
CA TYR A 519 -8.73 -5.23 2.67
C TYR A 519 -7.85 -6.16 3.55
N ARG A 520 -8.46 -7.06 4.33
CA ARG A 520 -7.71 -8.08 5.10
C ARG A 520 -6.95 -9.03 4.17
N ASN A 521 -7.48 -9.35 2.99
CA ASN A 521 -6.77 -10.17 1.99
C ASN A 521 -5.48 -9.49 1.53
N ILE A 522 -5.51 -8.18 1.23
CA ILE A 522 -4.30 -7.41 0.88
C ILE A 522 -3.27 -7.49 2.01
N LYS A 523 -3.70 -7.33 3.27
CA LYS A 523 -2.81 -7.42 4.43
C LYS A 523 -2.19 -8.82 4.55
N ASN A 524 -2.97 -9.87 4.34
CA ASN A 524 -2.47 -11.24 4.33
C ASN A 524 -1.44 -11.44 3.21
N ILE A 525 -1.71 -10.94 2.01
CA ILE A 525 -0.76 -11.00 0.88
C ILE A 525 0.56 -10.29 1.23
N LYS A 526 0.51 -9.08 1.80
CA LYS A 526 1.69 -8.34 2.26
C LYS A 526 2.44 -9.06 3.38
N LYS A 527 1.73 -9.81 4.24
CA LYS A 527 2.33 -10.66 5.28
C LYS A 527 3.04 -11.86 4.65
N VAL A 528 2.38 -12.56 3.71
CA VAL A 528 2.96 -13.70 2.98
C VAL A 528 4.24 -13.27 2.27
N ALA A 529 4.22 -12.12 1.60
CA ALA A 529 5.38 -11.57 0.91
C ALA A 529 6.60 -11.41 1.83
N LYS A 530 6.40 -10.89 3.05
CA LYS A 530 7.47 -10.77 4.06
C LYS A 530 7.98 -12.14 4.51
N GLU A 531 7.10 -13.12 4.65
CA GLU A 531 7.45 -14.46 5.10
C GLU A 531 8.25 -15.23 4.05
N VAL A 532 7.89 -15.11 2.78
CA VAL A 532 8.64 -15.71 1.66
C VAL A 532 9.76 -14.82 1.12
N LYS A 533 10.01 -13.66 1.75
CA LYS A 533 11.01 -12.65 1.36
C LYS A 533 10.82 -12.07 -0.05
N MET A 534 9.61 -12.13 -0.59
CA MET A 534 9.25 -11.55 -1.89
C MET A 534 9.16 -10.02 -1.79
N SER A 535 9.84 -9.33 -2.71
CA SER A 535 9.81 -7.88 -2.81
C SER A 535 8.61 -7.43 -3.64
N ILE A 536 7.63 -6.79 -3.01
CA ILE A 536 6.42 -6.31 -3.69
C ILE A 536 6.28 -4.81 -3.56
N ARG A 537 5.95 -4.15 -4.67
CA ARG A 537 5.73 -2.71 -4.76
C ARG A 537 4.27 -2.41 -5.13
N GLN A 538 3.69 -1.40 -4.49
CA GLN A 538 2.40 -0.87 -4.90
C GLN A 538 2.56 -0.05 -6.20
N ASP A 539 1.74 -0.35 -7.20
CA ASP A 539 1.63 0.40 -8.43
C ASP A 539 0.17 0.69 -8.77
N TYR A 540 -0.04 1.48 -9.82
CA TYR A 540 -1.33 1.61 -10.49
C TYR A 540 -1.11 1.26 -11.96
N PHE A 541 -1.78 0.21 -12.42
CA PHE A 541 -1.56 -0.34 -13.74
C PHE A 541 -2.33 0.40 -14.83
N ASP A 542 -3.32 1.23 -14.47
CA ASP A 542 -4.12 1.98 -15.45
C ASP A 542 -4.66 1.01 -16.51
N ASP A 543 -4.55 1.34 -17.79
CA ASP A 543 -5.08 0.53 -18.88
C ASP A 543 -4.14 -0.61 -19.32
N MET A 544 -3.09 -0.93 -18.54
CA MET A 544 -2.23 -2.09 -18.85
C MET A 544 -3.04 -3.38 -18.96
N PHE A 545 -4.13 -3.50 -18.19
CA PHE A 545 -4.97 -4.69 -18.11
C PHE A 545 -6.46 -4.30 -18.16
N VAL A 546 -7.03 -4.25 -19.36
CA VAL A 546 -8.47 -3.96 -19.58
C VAL A 546 -9.39 -4.90 -18.79
N ASP A 547 -8.94 -6.14 -18.58
CA ASP A 547 -9.62 -7.14 -17.73
C ASP A 547 -9.83 -6.65 -16.28
N VAL A 548 -8.87 -5.93 -15.71
CA VAL A 548 -8.95 -5.39 -14.35
C VAL A 548 -9.99 -4.28 -14.26
N GLU A 549 -10.08 -3.44 -15.29
CA GLU A 549 -11.12 -2.42 -15.41
C GLU A 549 -12.50 -3.05 -15.53
N THR A 550 -12.63 -4.11 -16.34
CA THR A 550 -13.89 -4.83 -16.52
C THR A 550 -14.40 -5.44 -15.21
N PHE A 551 -13.52 -6.05 -14.41
CA PHE A 551 -13.88 -6.51 -13.07
C PHE A 551 -14.37 -5.37 -12.18
N MET A 552 -13.65 -4.23 -12.19
CA MET A 552 -13.98 -3.06 -11.37
C MET A 552 -15.35 -2.48 -11.75
N GLU A 553 -15.66 -2.35 -13.04
CA GLU A 553 -16.94 -1.84 -13.55
C GLU A 553 -18.12 -2.76 -13.18
N ASN A 554 -17.86 -4.07 -13.15
CA ASN A 554 -18.84 -5.07 -12.73
C ASN A 554 -18.84 -5.34 -11.21
N ARG A 555 -18.14 -4.50 -10.42
CA ARG A 555 -18.06 -4.54 -8.94
C ARG A 555 -17.49 -5.82 -8.37
N VAL A 556 -16.78 -6.58 -9.18
CA VAL A 556 -16.04 -7.74 -8.74
C VAL A 556 -14.73 -7.22 -8.17
N SER A 557 -14.49 -7.48 -6.89
CA SER A 557 -13.36 -6.90 -6.19
C SER A 557 -12.17 -7.83 -6.21
N GLY A 558 -10.98 -7.28 -6.41
CA GLY A 558 -9.75 -8.07 -6.42
C GLY A 558 -8.53 -7.18 -6.62
N LEU A 559 -7.45 -7.76 -7.09
CA LEU A 559 -6.20 -7.04 -7.35
C LEU A 559 -5.45 -7.68 -8.51
N ALA A 560 -4.48 -6.95 -9.04
CA ALA A 560 -3.56 -7.46 -10.05
C ALA A 560 -2.15 -7.55 -9.48
N ILE A 561 -1.42 -8.60 -9.89
CA ILE A 561 -0.01 -8.82 -9.60
C ILE A 561 0.72 -9.00 -10.92
N SER A 562 1.75 -8.20 -11.12
CA SER A 562 2.54 -8.22 -12.35
C SER A 562 4.03 -8.34 -12.04
N GLY A 563 4.78 -9.05 -12.87
CA GLY A 563 6.25 -9.03 -12.81
C GLY A 563 6.85 -7.69 -13.24
N ILE A 564 6.10 -6.82 -13.94
CA ILE A 564 6.56 -5.49 -14.38
C ILE A 564 5.58 -4.39 -13.94
N GLY A 565 6.11 -3.20 -13.66
CA GLY A 565 5.31 -2.02 -13.33
C GLY A 565 4.92 -1.25 -14.59
N LYS A 566 4.17 -0.16 -14.42
CA LYS A 566 3.69 0.66 -15.56
C LYS A 566 4.82 1.23 -16.40
N LYS A 567 5.91 1.65 -15.76
CA LYS A 567 7.08 2.19 -16.45
C LYS A 567 7.79 1.13 -17.28
N GLU A 568 8.01 -0.05 -16.70
CA GLU A 568 8.63 -1.19 -17.37
C GLU A 568 7.74 -1.75 -18.49
N TYR A 569 6.41 -1.69 -18.34
CA TYR A 569 5.46 -2.06 -19.39
C TYR A 569 5.63 -1.21 -20.65
N HIS A 570 5.76 0.12 -20.54
CA HIS A 570 5.99 0.95 -21.71
C HIS A 570 7.31 0.58 -22.43
N GLN A 571 8.36 0.23 -21.68
CA GLN A 571 9.62 -0.26 -22.26
C GLN A 571 9.44 -1.63 -22.93
N TYR A 572 8.66 -2.52 -22.32
CA TYR A 572 8.32 -3.81 -22.89
C TYR A 572 7.56 -3.65 -24.21
N MET A 573 6.59 -2.73 -24.27
CA MET A 573 5.80 -2.49 -25.48
C MET A 573 6.66 -2.05 -26.67
N GLU A 574 7.75 -1.33 -26.44
CA GLU A 574 8.72 -0.91 -27.47
C GLU A 574 9.61 -2.05 -28.03
N LEU A 575 9.66 -3.22 -27.36
CA LEU A 575 10.44 -4.37 -27.84
C LEU A 575 9.83 -5.00 -29.10
N ARG A 576 10.68 -5.59 -29.95
CA ARG A 576 10.24 -6.32 -31.16
C ARG A 576 9.54 -7.63 -30.79
N GLY A 577 8.56 -8.06 -31.58
CA GLY A 577 7.76 -9.27 -31.31
C GLY A 577 8.56 -10.58 -31.19
N GLU A 578 9.69 -10.70 -31.87
CA GLU A 578 10.59 -11.86 -31.74
C GLU A 578 11.31 -11.90 -30.39
N GLU A 579 11.67 -10.74 -29.83
CA GLU A 579 12.35 -10.63 -28.53
C GLU A 579 11.40 -10.96 -27.37
N LYS A 580 10.10 -10.69 -27.53
CA LYS A 580 9.04 -10.97 -26.55
C LYS A 580 8.69 -12.46 -26.44
N ASN A 581 8.98 -13.24 -27.48
CA ASN A 581 8.60 -14.65 -27.55
C ASN A 581 9.74 -15.62 -27.27
N HIS A 582 10.92 -15.12 -26.92
CA HIS A 582 12.08 -15.97 -26.70
C HIS A 582 12.20 -16.44 -25.23
N ILE A 583 12.48 -17.73 -25.02
CA ILE A 583 12.66 -18.35 -23.69
C ILE A 583 13.80 -17.73 -22.87
N THR A 584 14.78 -17.10 -23.54
CA THR A 584 15.94 -16.46 -22.88
C THR A 584 15.58 -15.22 -22.05
N GLY A 585 14.39 -14.66 -22.26
CA GLY A 585 13.81 -13.60 -21.42
C GLY A 585 13.12 -14.10 -20.16
N ILE A 586 13.04 -15.43 -19.96
CA ILE A 586 12.45 -16.07 -18.78
C ILE A 586 13.56 -16.48 -17.81
N ASP A 587 13.28 -16.33 -16.52
CA ASP A 587 14.15 -16.68 -15.41
C ASP A 587 13.48 -17.79 -14.57
N PRO A 588 13.91 -19.06 -14.71
CA PRO A 588 13.29 -20.21 -14.04
C PRO A 588 13.22 -20.06 -12.51
N GLU A 589 14.26 -19.50 -11.88
CA GLU A 589 14.28 -19.30 -10.43
C GLU A 589 13.14 -18.36 -10.01
N LYS A 590 12.87 -17.31 -10.79
CA LYS A 590 11.77 -16.37 -10.52
C LYS A 590 10.41 -16.95 -10.81
N VAL A 591 10.27 -17.76 -11.86
CA VAL A 591 9.02 -18.50 -12.14
C VAL A 591 8.63 -19.29 -10.89
N VAL A 592 9.58 -20.02 -10.31
CA VAL A 592 9.38 -20.81 -9.10
C VAL A 592 9.13 -19.93 -7.87
N GLU A 593 9.91 -18.86 -7.67
CA GLU A 593 9.77 -17.97 -6.52
C GLU A 593 8.41 -17.25 -6.50
N GLN A 594 8.01 -16.68 -7.64
CA GLN A 594 6.74 -15.96 -7.81
C GLN A 594 5.55 -16.92 -7.76
N GLY A 595 5.66 -18.09 -8.40
CA GLY A 595 4.65 -19.13 -8.28
C GLY A 595 4.47 -19.62 -6.83
N LYS A 596 5.56 -19.87 -6.09
CA LYS A 596 5.50 -20.23 -4.66
C LYS A 596 4.83 -19.15 -3.82
N PHE A 597 5.08 -17.88 -4.15
CA PHE A 597 4.41 -16.76 -3.50
C PHE A 597 2.90 -16.76 -3.75
N ILE A 598 2.45 -16.93 -5.00
CA ILE A 598 1.02 -16.98 -5.36
C ILE A 598 0.35 -18.21 -4.74
N MET A 599 1.03 -19.36 -4.74
CA MET A 599 0.59 -20.58 -4.04
C MET A 599 0.33 -20.29 -2.56
N ALA A 600 1.29 -19.67 -1.87
CA ALA A 600 1.15 -19.35 -0.45
C ALA A 600 0.01 -18.35 -0.17
N ILE A 601 -0.32 -17.46 -1.12
CA ILE A 601 -1.50 -16.59 -1.03
C ILE A 601 -2.78 -17.44 -1.13
N ALA A 602 -2.89 -18.28 -2.16
CA ALA A 602 -4.06 -19.11 -2.41
C ALA A 602 -4.32 -20.07 -1.25
N GLU A 603 -3.28 -20.71 -0.72
CA GLU A 603 -3.38 -21.59 0.43
C GLU A 603 -3.89 -20.87 1.69
N ASN A 604 -3.28 -19.72 2.02
CA ASN A 604 -3.70 -18.94 3.17
C ASN A 604 -5.13 -18.39 3.01
N TYR A 605 -5.56 -18.13 1.80
CA TYR A 605 -6.93 -17.68 1.55
C TYR A 605 -7.93 -18.83 1.72
N ALA A 606 -7.65 -19.98 1.10
CA ALA A 606 -8.65 -21.05 0.94
C ALA A 606 -8.66 -22.09 2.07
N TRP A 607 -7.56 -22.29 2.80
CA TRP A 607 -7.46 -23.25 3.93
C TRP A 607 -7.48 -22.58 5.30
N THR A 608 -8.09 -21.40 5.43
CA THR A 608 -8.22 -20.75 6.73
C THR A 608 -9.62 -20.92 7.31
N ASP A 609 -9.72 -21.69 8.40
CA ASP A 609 -10.96 -22.00 9.14
C ASP A 609 -11.39 -20.93 10.17
N LYS A 610 -10.90 -19.70 10.03
CA LYS A 610 -11.11 -18.66 11.03
C LYS A 610 -12.46 -17.97 10.83
N TYR A 611 -13.47 -18.40 11.58
CA TYR A 611 -14.83 -17.82 11.61
C TYR A 611 -14.89 -16.28 11.67
N TRP A 612 -13.93 -15.61 12.33
CA TRP A 612 -13.86 -14.14 12.44
C TRP A 612 -13.34 -13.43 11.18
N LEU A 613 -12.96 -14.15 10.12
CA LEU A 613 -12.65 -13.58 8.81
C LEU A 613 -13.88 -13.06 8.06
N GLY A 614 -15.06 -13.11 8.68
CA GLY A 614 -16.33 -12.73 8.08
C GLY A 614 -17.11 -13.92 7.54
N ASP A 615 -16.77 -15.13 8.00
CA ASP A 615 -17.47 -16.37 7.65
C ASP A 615 -18.66 -16.60 8.62
N SER A 616 -19.40 -15.54 8.96
CA SER A 616 -20.73 -15.72 9.54
C SER A 616 -21.67 -16.05 8.39
N TYR A 617 -22.17 -17.28 8.40
CA TYR A 617 -23.41 -17.64 7.72
C TYR A 617 -24.54 -16.68 8.08
#